data_AF-A0A0G0N825-F1
#
_entry.id   AF-A0A0G0N825-F1
#
_cell.length_a   1.000
_cell.length_b   1.000
_cell.length_c   1.000
_cell.angle_alpha   90.00
_cell.angle_beta   90.00
_cell.angle_gamma   90.00
#
_symmetry.space_group_name_H-M   'P 1'
#
loop_
_entity.id
_entity.type
_entity.pdbx_description
1 polymer ?
#
loop_
_entity_poly.entity_id
_entity_poly.type
_entity_poly.pdbx_seq_one_letter_code
_entity_poly.pdbx_strand_id
1 'polypeptide(L)'
;MGESIYGVDKQGDYGPKDVLRAIENCFVDAHKDVIDSFLSEGSGGLSEEEKDKMRKLDVHYLVKGIIEKDGGDYENPTKKNLQYLIDQLKNFSKNFRNPEIVEKHYFAIKGLIDILK
;
A
#
# COMPACT_ATOMS: atom_id res chain seq x y z
N MET A 1 -8.68 -23.41 -0.50
CA MET A 1 -7.62 -22.46 -0.11
C MET A 1 -8.20 -21.07 -0.31
N GLY A 2 -8.31 -20.28 0.75
CA GLY A 2 -8.88 -18.92 0.68
C GLY A 2 -8.03 -18.02 -0.21
N GLU A 3 -8.66 -17.17 -1.00
CA GLU A 3 -7.98 -16.20 -1.85
C GLU A 3 -7.46 -15.06 -0.95
N SER A 4 -6.12 -14.95 -0.82
CA SER A 4 -5.49 -13.88 -0.05
C SER A 4 -5.16 -12.68 -0.93
N ILE A 5 -5.50 -11.48 -0.47
CA ILE A 5 -5.13 -10.22 -1.11
C ILE A 5 -4.07 -9.55 -0.25
N TYR A 6 -2.84 -9.44 -0.77
CA TYR A 6 -1.70 -8.80 -0.09
C TYR A 6 -1.45 -9.28 1.35
N GLY A 7 -1.73 -10.56 1.62
CA GLY A 7 -1.56 -11.19 2.93
C GLY A 7 -2.81 -11.20 3.82
N VAL A 8 -3.94 -10.63 3.36
CA VAL A 8 -5.24 -10.71 4.07
C VAL A 8 -6.09 -11.82 3.48
N ASP A 9 -6.52 -12.77 4.32
CA ASP A 9 -7.47 -13.81 3.93
C ASP A 9 -8.89 -13.24 3.91
N LYS A 10 -9.54 -13.26 2.74
CA LYS A 10 -10.92 -12.76 2.56
C LYS A 10 -11.96 -13.50 3.40
N GLN A 11 -11.69 -14.75 3.79
CA GLN A 11 -12.62 -15.59 4.55
C GLN A 11 -12.33 -15.60 6.06
N GLY A 12 -11.24 -14.97 6.48
CA GLY A 12 -10.86 -14.83 7.89
C GLY A 12 -11.50 -13.62 8.56
N ASP A 13 -11.38 -13.56 9.88
CA ASP A 13 -11.65 -12.33 10.64
C ASP A 13 -10.42 -11.42 10.52
N TYR A 14 -10.60 -10.23 9.94
CA TYR A 14 -9.54 -9.23 9.78
C TYR A 14 -10.04 -7.84 10.13
N GLY A 15 -9.17 -7.04 10.72
CA GLY A 15 -9.47 -5.69 11.15
C GLY A 15 -8.91 -4.61 10.21
N PRO A 16 -9.21 -3.34 10.50
CA PRO A 16 -8.66 -2.21 9.75
C PRO A 16 -7.13 -2.20 9.67
N LYS A 17 -6.43 -2.66 10.70
CA LYS A 17 -4.96 -2.76 10.71
C LYS A 17 -4.42 -3.78 9.70
N ASP A 18 -5.14 -4.87 9.48
CA ASP A 18 -4.75 -5.88 8.51
C ASP A 18 -4.92 -5.35 7.09
N VAL A 19 -6.00 -4.60 6.84
CA VAL A 19 -6.21 -3.91 5.56
C VAL A 19 -5.18 -2.81 5.33
N LEU A 20 -4.77 -2.07 6.36
CA LEU A 20 -3.67 -1.11 6.26
C LEU A 20 -2.37 -1.80 5.81
N ARG A 21 -2.02 -2.93 6.42
CA ARG A 21 -0.85 -3.72 6.01
C ARG A 21 -0.97 -4.24 4.58
N ALA A 22 -2.16 -4.66 4.15
CA ALA A 22 -2.41 -5.04 2.77
C ALA A 22 -2.17 -3.88 1.80
N ILE A 23 -2.54 -2.65 2.17
CA ILE A 23 -2.24 -1.43 1.41
C ILE A 23 -0.73 -1.22 1.31
N GLU A 24 -0.01 -1.26 2.43
CA GLU A 24 1.44 -1.11 2.44
C GLU A 24 2.13 -2.16 1.57
N ASN A 25 1.75 -3.44 1.71
CA ASN A 25 2.30 -4.53 0.91
C ASN A 25 2.03 -4.35 -0.58
N CYS A 26 0.80 -3.98 -0.95
CA CYS A 26 0.45 -3.68 -2.34
C CYS A 26 1.32 -2.55 -2.90
N PHE A 27 1.57 -1.51 -2.10
CA PHE A 27 2.34 -0.35 -2.54
C PHE A 27 3.83 -0.63 -2.63
N VAL A 28 4.38 -1.42 -1.69
CA VAL A 28 5.77 -1.90 -1.73
C VAL A 28 5.98 -2.77 -2.95
N ASP A 29 5.10 -3.74 -3.21
CA ASP A 29 5.20 -4.61 -4.39
C ASP A 29 5.11 -3.81 -5.69
N ALA A 30 4.20 -2.83 -5.77
CA ALA A 30 4.12 -1.94 -6.91
C ALA A 30 5.35 -1.00 -7.04
N HIS A 31 6.04 -0.69 -5.94
CA HIS A 31 7.24 0.14 -5.91
C HIS A 31 8.52 -0.62 -6.24
N LYS A 32 8.56 -1.96 -6.13
CA LYS A 32 9.74 -2.76 -6.51
C LYS A 32 10.22 -2.42 -7.92
N ASP A 33 9.32 -2.43 -8.90
CA ASP A 33 9.63 -2.16 -10.31
C ASP A 33 10.16 -0.73 -10.56
N VAL A 34 9.63 0.25 -9.82
CA VAL A 34 9.99 1.68 -9.99
C VAL A 34 11.29 2.01 -9.27
N ILE A 35 11.46 1.51 -8.05
CA ILE A 35 12.63 1.77 -7.22
C ILE A 35 13.84 0.95 -7.69
N ASP A 36 13.67 -0.25 -8.24
CA ASP A 36 14.78 -0.95 -8.92
C ASP A 36 15.37 -0.10 -10.05
N SER A 37 14.52 0.64 -10.79
CA SER A 37 14.98 1.53 -11.85
C SER A 37 15.70 2.78 -11.29
N PHE A 38 15.21 3.35 -10.18
CA PHE A 38 15.79 4.55 -9.55
C PHE A 38 17.07 4.29 -8.73
N LEU A 39 17.13 3.14 -8.05
CA LEU A 39 18.30 2.74 -7.25
C LEU A 39 19.41 2.18 -8.13
N SER A 40 19.11 1.51 -9.24
CA SER A 40 20.16 1.04 -10.17
C SER A 40 21.08 2.15 -10.68
N GLU A 41 20.60 3.41 -10.73
CA GLU A 41 21.41 4.56 -11.18
C GLU A 41 22.12 5.32 -10.05
N GLY A 42 21.77 5.11 -8.77
CA GLY A 42 22.29 5.90 -7.64
C GLY A 42 22.68 5.13 -6.37
N SER A 43 22.30 3.85 -6.25
CA SER A 43 22.61 3.00 -5.11
C SER A 43 23.94 2.29 -5.32
N GLY A 44 25.04 3.01 -5.19
CA GLY A 44 26.36 2.41 -5.08
C GLY A 44 26.42 1.45 -3.89
N GLY A 45 26.27 0.15 -4.14
CA GLY A 45 26.64 -0.91 -3.19
C GLY A 45 25.64 -1.29 -2.10
N LEU A 46 24.38 -0.82 -2.13
CA LEU A 46 23.37 -1.31 -1.17
C LEU A 46 22.98 -2.76 -1.47
N SER A 47 22.91 -3.58 -0.43
CA SER A 47 22.38 -4.95 -0.52
C SER A 47 20.88 -4.94 -0.79
N GLU A 48 20.35 -6.03 -1.36
CA GLU A 48 18.90 -6.17 -1.59
C GLU A 48 18.07 -6.04 -0.31
N GLU A 49 18.61 -6.46 0.84
CA GLU A 49 17.94 -6.31 2.14
C GLU A 49 17.82 -4.84 2.56
N GLU A 50 18.85 -4.02 2.28
CA GLU A 50 18.81 -2.58 2.54
C GLU A 50 17.84 -1.86 1.60
N LYS A 51 17.80 -2.27 0.32
CA LYS A 51 16.80 -1.75 -0.64
C LYS A 51 15.38 -2.06 -0.19
N ASP A 52 15.11 -3.27 0.28
CA ASP A 52 13.78 -3.67 0.76
C ASP A 52 13.37 -2.90 2.02
N LYS A 53 14.31 -2.65 2.95
CA LYS A 53 14.07 -1.79 4.13
C LYS A 53 13.74 -0.35 3.73
N MET A 54 14.48 0.22 2.77
CA MET A 54 14.21 1.57 2.28
C MET A 54 12.83 1.67 1.62
N ARG A 55 12.45 0.69 0.80
CA ARG A 55 11.11 0.63 0.17
C ARG A 55 10.00 0.62 1.22
N LYS A 56 10.14 -0.24 2.23
CA LYS A 56 9.15 -0.33 3.31
C LYS A 56 9.05 0.97 4.09
N LEU A 57 10.18 1.61 4.40
CA LEU A 57 10.20 2.90 5.10
C LEU A 57 9.54 4.01 4.27
N ASP A 58 9.85 4.12 2.98
CA ASP A 58 9.28 5.14 2.11
C ASP A 58 7.75 4.99 1.99
N VAL A 59 7.28 3.76 1.75
CA VAL A 59 5.85 3.45 1.72
C VAL A 59 5.20 3.74 3.08
N HIS A 60 5.83 3.36 4.18
CA HIS A 60 5.32 3.63 5.52
C HIS A 60 5.13 5.13 5.77
N TYR A 61 6.13 5.95 5.47
CA TYR A 61 6.02 7.41 5.65
C TYR A 61 4.97 8.04 4.74
N LEU A 62 4.86 7.57 3.49
CA LEU A 62 3.83 8.03 2.57
C LEU A 62 2.42 7.71 3.09
N VAL A 63 2.17 6.46 3.47
CA VAL A 63 0.87 5.99 3.96
C VAL A 63 0.49 6.71 5.24
N LYS A 64 1.42 6.78 6.20
CA LYS A 64 1.23 7.50 7.46
C LYS A 64 0.90 8.98 7.20
N GLY A 65 1.70 9.65 6.38
CA GLY A 65 1.50 11.06 6.05
C GLY A 65 0.15 11.35 5.40
N ILE A 66 -0.36 10.44 4.56
CA ILE A 66 -1.70 10.59 3.96
C ILE A 66 -2.79 10.47 5.03
N ILE A 67 -2.75 9.46 5.89
CA ILE A 67 -3.76 9.26 6.93
C ILE A 67 -3.79 10.44 7.91
N GLU A 68 -2.62 10.85 8.41
CA GLU A 68 -2.50 11.92 9.40
C GLU A 68 -2.91 13.28 8.82
N LYS A 69 -2.73 13.51 7.51
CA LYS A 69 -3.15 14.74 6.83
C LYS A 69 -4.67 14.95 6.82
N ASP A 70 -5.46 13.88 6.86
CA ASP A 70 -6.93 13.94 7.01
C ASP A 70 -7.36 13.93 8.50
N GLY A 71 -6.42 14.09 9.43
CA GLY A 71 -6.67 13.99 10.86
C GLY A 71 -6.97 12.57 11.34
N GLY A 72 -6.62 11.56 10.54
CA GLY A 72 -6.76 10.14 10.90
C GLY A 72 -5.65 9.67 11.83
N ASP A 73 -5.91 8.56 12.53
CA ASP A 73 -4.91 7.87 13.34
C ASP A 73 -4.35 6.67 12.55
N TYR A 74 -3.08 6.74 12.19
CA TYR A 74 -2.38 5.65 11.53
C TYR A 74 -2.29 4.39 12.41
N GLU A 75 -2.12 4.57 13.72
CA GLU A 75 -2.03 3.46 14.67
C GLU A 75 -3.39 2.83 14.96
N ASN A 76 -4.50 3.51 14.67
CA ASN A 76 -5.86 2.99 14.82
C ASN A 76 -6.73 3.41 13.61
N PRO A 77 -6.43 2.87 12.41
CA PRO A 77 -7.10 3.31 11.21
C PRO A 77 -8.58 2.90 11.25
N THR A 78 -9.46 3.81 10.85
CA THR A 78 -10.88 3.50 10.62
C THR A 78 -11.12 3.14 9.15
N LYS A 79 -12.26 2.51 8.85
CA LYS A 79 -12.72 2.27 7.47
C LYS A 79 -12.67 3.54 6.62
N LYS A 80 -13.06 4.69 7.18
CA LYS A 80 -13.00 5.99 6.51
C LYS A 80 -11.56 6.40 6.19
N ASN A 81 -10.63 6.21 7.14
CA ASN A 81 -9.21 6.53 6.90
C ASN A 81 -8.63 5.65 5.78
N LEU A 82 -8.95 4.36 5.78
CA LEU A 82 -8.50 3.44 4.74
C LEU A 82 -9.07 3.80 3.36
N GLN A 83 -10.34 4.20 3.30
CA GLN A 83 -10.99 4.61 2.06
C GLN A 83 -10.36 5.88 1.49
N TYR A 84 -10.14 6.88 2.34
CA TYR A 84 -9.42 8.10 1.96
C TYR A 84 -8.01 7.78 1.47
N LEU A 85 -7.28 6.92 2.19
CA LEU A 85 -5.92 6.50 1.83
C LEU A 85 -5.87 5.90 0.44
N ILE A 86 -6.72 4.92 0.11
CA ILE A 86 -6.67 4.25 -1.21
C ILE A 86 -7.06 5.20 -2.35
N ASP A 87 -7.93 6.17 -2.11
CA ASP A 87 -8.30 7.19 -3.11
C ASP A 87 -7.13 8.14 -3.39
N GLN A 88 -6.41 8.56 -2.34
CA GLN A 88 -5.19 9.36 -2.50
C GLN A 88 -4.08 8.58 -3.21
N LEU A 89 -3.86 7.31 -2.84
CA LEU A 89 -2.85 6.46 -3.46
C LEU A 89 -3.17 6.15 -4.93
N LYS A 90 -4.46 5.96 -5.31
CA LYS A 90 -4.89 5.86 -6.72
C LYS A 90 -4.54 7.14 -7.48
N ASN A 91 -4.86 8.29 -6.90
CA ASN A 91 -4.58 9.59 -7.50
C ASN A 91 -3.09 9.90 -7.65
N PHE A 92 -2.27 9.45 -6.70
CA PHE A 92 -0.82 9.54 -6.81
C PHE A 92 -0.29 8.62 -7.91
N SER A 93 -0.72 7.35 -7.90
CA SER A 93 -0.18 6.30 -8.78
C SER A 93 -0.50 6.50 -10.26
N LYS A 94 -1.62 7.16 -10.61
CA LYS A 94 -2.01 7.40 -12.02
C LYS A 94 -0.97 8.18 -12.82
N ASN A 95 -0.10 8.94 -12.16
CA ASN A 95 0.94 9.74 -12.81
C ASN A 95 2.19 8.91 -13.16
N PHE A 96 2.33 7.70 -12.60
CA PHE A 96 3.55 6.90 -12.66
C PHE A 96 3.34 5.51 -13.24
N ARG A 97 2.10 5.03 -13.32
CA ARG A 97 1.77 3.66 -13.69
C ARG A 97 0.62 3.60 -14.70
N ASN A 98 0.53 2.47 -15.41
CA ASN A 98 -0.60 2.18 -16.28
C ASN A 98 -1.92 2.24 -15.47
N PRO A 99 -2.92 3.04 -15.91
CA PRO A 99 -4.21 3.15 -15.24
C PRO A 99 -4.89 1.81 -14.95
N GLU A 100 -4.82 0.84 -15.86
CA GLU A 100 -5.46 -0.48 -15.69
C GLU A 100 -4.87 -1.26 -14.49
N ILE A 101 -3.56 -1.17 -14.30
CA ILE A 101 -2.87 -1.79 -13.16
C ILE A 101 -3.30 -1.11 -11.87
N VAL A 102 -3.31 0.23 -11.87
CA VAL A 102 -3.74 1.02 -10.70
C VAL A 102 -5.19 0.68 -10.31
N GLU A 103 -6.08 0.55 -11.28
CA GLU A 103 -7.49 0.22 -11.03
C GLU A 103 -7.67 -1.20 -10.49
N LYS A 104 -6.96 -2.19 -11.06
CA LYS A 104 -6.98 -3.56 -10.55
C LYS A 104 -6.62 -3.61 -9.05
N HIS A 105 -5.54 -2.95 -8.66
CA HIS A 105 -5.10 -2.90 -7.26
C HIS A 105 -6.07 -2.14 -6.37
N TYR A 106 -6.57 -1.00 -6.85
CA TYR A 106 -7.58 -0.21 -6.14
C TYR A 106 -8.83 -1.03 -5.83
N PHE A 107 -9.41 -1.72 -6.82
CA PHE A 107 -10.63 -2.51 -6.61
C PHE A 107 -10.39 -3.73 -5.70
N ALA A 108 -9.22 -4.36 -5.78
CA ALA A 108 -8.85 -5.47 -4.90
C ALA A 108 -8.87 -5.04 -3.42
N ILE A 109 -8.23 -3.92 -3.09
CA ILE A 109 -8.19 -3.40 -1.72
C ILE A 109 -9.54 -2.81 -1.30
N LYS A 110 -10.22 -2.10 -2.19
CA LYS A 110 -11.56 -1.57 -1.89
C LYS A 110 -12.52 -2.68 -1.47
N GLY A 111 -12.44 -3.85 -2.12
CA GLY A 111 -13.21 -5.03 -1.70
C GLY A 111 -12.94 -5.46 -0.25
N LEU A 112 -11.68 -5.37 0.23
CA LEU A 112 -11.36 -5.64 1.64
C LEU A 112 -11.97 -4.60 2.57
N ILE A 113 -11.86 -3.32 2.20
CA ILE A 113 -12.41 -2.21 3.00
C ILE A 113 -13.93 -2.32 3.09
N ASP A 114 -14.62 -2.63 1.99
CA ASP A 114 -16.07 -2.69 1.94
C ASP A 114 -16.64 -3.76 2.89
N ILE A 115 -15.92 -4.86 3.11
CA ILE A 115 -16.28 -5.97 4.00
C ILE A 115 -16.02 -5.66 5.49
N LEU A 116 -15.12 -4.71 5.82
CA LEU A 116 -14.92 -4.28 7.20
C LEU A 116 -16.24 -3.81 7.80
N LYS A 117 -16.60 -4.38 8.95
CA LYS A 117 -17.79 -4.05 9.74
C LYS A 117 -17.60 -2.75 10.51
#